data_AF-A0A521HQ27-F1
#
_entry.id   AF-A0A521HQ27-F1
#
_cell.length_a   1.000
_cell.length_b   1.000
_cell.length_c   1.000
_cell.angle_alpha   90.00
_cell.angle_beta   90.00
_cell.angle_gamma   90.00
#
_symmetry.space_group_name_H-M   'P 1'
#
loop_
_entity.id
_entity.type
_entity.pdbx_description
1 polymer ?
#
loop_
_entity_poly.entity_id
_entity_poly.type
_entity_poly.pdbx_seq_one_letter_code
_entity_poly.pdbx_strand_id
1 'polypeptide(L)'
;MAANRAETPARERTQIEIGAALAAVERDLGQEQDRLISLARVNPAVREEEIQALAKELEALRSAIPMATPRLDAVRFICSPDFLRLA
;
A
#
# COMPACT_ATOMS: atom_id res chain seq x y z
N MET A 1 28.01 -4.65 4.14
CA MET A 1 27.66 -5.56 3.02
C MET A 1 26.32 -6.28 3.16
N ALA A 2 25.89 -6.71 4.36
CA ALA A 2 24.59 -7.41 4.53
C ALA A 2 23.35 -6.56 4.18
N ALA A 3 23.37 -5.25 4.50
CA ALA A 3 22.26 -4.34 4.20
C ALA A 3 21.96 -4.22 2.68
N ASN A 4 22.98 -4.15 1.83
CA ASN A 4 22.80 -4.12 0.37
C ASN A 4 22.21 -5.42 -0.20
N ARG A 5 22.49 -6.59 0.41
CA ARG A 5 21.89 -7.85 -0.06
C ARG A 5 20.40 -7.93 0.25
N ALA A 6 19.94 -7.28 1.31
CA ALA A 6 18.53 -7.24 1.69
C ALA A 6 17.73 -6.20 0.90
N GLU A 7 18.39 -5.28 0.18
CA GLU A 7 17.73 -4.21 -0.55
C GLU A 7 16.87 -4.72 -1.72
N THR A 8 17.43 -5.58 -2.57
CA THR A 8 16.70 -6.19 -3.70
C THR A 8 15.44 -6.94 -3.25
N PRO A 9 15.52 -7.92 -2.31
CA PRO A 9 14.32 -8.63 -1.86
C PRO A 9 13.34 -7.73 -1.10
N ALA A 10 13.82 -6.67 -0.41
CA ALA A 10 12.93 -5.70 0.22
C ALA A 10 12.12 -4.91 -0.82
N ARG A 11 12.75 -4.50 -1.93
CA ARG A 11 12.08 -3.81 -3.04
C ARG A 11 11.06 -4.72 -3.74
N GLU A 12 11.41 -5.98 -3.99
CA GLU A 12 10.49 -6.97 -4.58
C GLU A 12 9.25 -7.18 -3.70
N ARG A 13 9.44 -7.35 -2.39
CA ARG A 13 8.31 -7.46 -1.45
C ARG A 13 7.47 -6.19 -1.42
N THR A 14 8.09 -5.02 -1.44
CA THR A 14 7.37 -3.74 -1.49
C THR A 14 6.46 -3.67 -2.71
N GLN A 15 6.92 -4.10 -3.89
CA GLN A 15 6.11 -4.13 -5.11
C GLN A 15 4.89 -5.05 -4.99
N ILE A 16 5.05 -6.21 -4.34
CA ILE A 16 3.94 -7.15 -4.08
C ILE A 16 2.92 -6.51 -3.14
N GLU A 17 3.36 -5.89 -2.05
CA GLU A 17 2.48 -5.22 -1.09
C GLU A 17 1.76 -4.01 -1.70
N ILE A 18 2.45 -3.20 -2.51
CA ILE A 18 1.85 -2.09 -3.27
C ILE A 18 0.75 -2.62 -4.19
N GLY A 19 1.02 -3.70 -4.93
CA GLY A 19 0.03 -4.31 -5.80
C GLY A 19 -1.19 -4.84 -5.03
N ALA A 20 -0.97 -5.48 -3.88
CA ALA A 20 -2.03 -5.98 -3.03
C ALA A 20 -2.88 -4.83 -2.44
N ALA A 21 -2.24 -3.74 -2.00
CA ALA A 21 -2.91 -2.56 -1.47
C ALA A 21 -3.74 -1.84 -2.54
N LEU A 22 -3.21 -1.67 -3.76
CA LEU A 22 -3.96 -1.11 -4.88
C LEU A 22 -5.17 -2.00 -5.24
N ALA A 23 -4.98 -3.32 -5.31
CA ALA A 23 -6.08 -4.23 -5.58
C ALA A 23 -7.16 -4.20 -4.49
N ALA A 24 -6.80 -3.98 -3.23
CA ALA A 24 -7.76 -3.78 -2.16
C ALA A 24 -8.53 -2.46 -2.32
N VAL A 25 -7.83 -1.36 -2.60
CA VAL A 25 -8.45 -0.05 -2.87
C VAL A 25 -9.44 -0.11 -4.03
N GLU A 26 -9.08 -0.75 -5.13
CA GLU A 26 -9.99 -0.92 -6.28
C GLU A 26 -11.22 -1.75 -5.94
N ARG A 27 -11.04 -2.83 -5.17
CA ARG A 27 -12.17 -3.67 -4.77
C ARG A 27 -13.12 -2.94 -3.83
N ASP A 28 -12.60 -2.21 -2.85
CA ASP A 28 -13.45 -1.65 -1.80
C ASP A 28 -14.04 -0.30 -2.24
N LEU A 29 -13.19 0.63 -2.68
CA LEU A 29 -13.61 1.98 -3.04
C LEU A 29 -14.11 2.08 -4.49
N GLY A 30 -13.52 1.30 -5.40
CA GLY A 30 -13.97 1.27 -6.81
C GLY A 30 -15.37 0.68 -6.96
N GLN A 31 -15.66 -0.44 -6.26
CA GLN A 31 -17.00 -1.02 -6.28
C GLN A 31 -18.04 -0.10 -5.63
N GLU A 32 -17.69 0.59 -4.55
CA GLU A 32 -18.60 1.54 -3.92
C GLU A 32 -18.86 2.76 -4.82
N GLN A 33 -17.83 3.25 -5.53
CA GLN A 33 -18.00 4.30 -6.53
C GLN A 33 -18.96 3.86 -7.65
N ASP A 34 -18.78 2.67 -8.21
CA ASP A 34 -19.65 2.13 -9.26
C ASP A 34 -21.10 1.96 -8.77
N ARG A 35 -21.27 1.54 -7.51
CA ARG A 35 -22.58 1.41 -6.87
C ARG A 35 -23.25 2.76 -6.70
N LEU A 36 -22.53 3.77 -6.23
CA LEU A 36 -23.06 5.13 -6.06
C LEU A 36 -23.41 5.76 -7.40
N ILE A 37 -22.58 5.60 -8.44
CA ILE A 37 -22.88 6.06 -9.80
C ILE A 37 -24.14 5.37 -10.32
N SER A 38 -24.27 4.07 -10.11
CA SER A 38 -25.46 3.32 -10.51
C SER A 38 -26.71 3.80 -9.78
N LEU A 39 -26.61 4.09 -8.47
CA LEU A 39 -27.70 4.61 -7.67
C LEU A 39 -28.10 6.03 -8.09
N ALA A 40 -27.14 6.89 -8.42
CA ALA A 40 -27.40 8.26 -8.91
C ALA A 40 -28.21 8.28 -10.20
N ARG A 41 -28.03 7.29 -11.09
CA ARG A 41 -28.80 7.19 -12.34
C ARG A 41 -30.29 6.95 -12.12
N VAL A 42 -30.65 6.27 -11.04
CA VAL A 42 -32.05 5.92 -10.71
C VAL A 42 -32.62 6.75 -9.56
N ASN A 43 -31.79 7.45 -8.79
CA ASN A 43 -32.20 8.25 -7.65
C ASN A 43 -31.51 9.64 -7.64
N PRO A 44 -32.22 10.71 -8.05
CA PRO A 44 -31.69 12.07 -8.04
C PRO A 44 -31.44 12.65 -6.64
N ALA A 45 -31.78 11.92 -5.56
CA ALA A 45 -31.39 12.29 -4.20
C ALA A 45 -29.93 11.93 -3.86
N VAL A 46 -29.26 11.11 -4.69
CA VAL A 46 -27.82 10.85 -4.55
C VAL A 46 -27.08 12.11 -4.96
N ARG A 47 -26.22 12.60 -4.07
CA ARG A 47 -25.53 13.85 -4.30
C ARG A 47 -24.27 13.60 -5.11
N GLU A 48 -24.14 14.31 -6.22
CA GLU A 48 -22.95 14.25 -7.07
C GLU A 48 -21.67 14.59 -6.28
N GLU A 49 -21.78 15.47 -5.27
CA GLU A 49 -20.68 15.80 -4.36
C GLU A 49 -20.08 14.58 -3.64
N GLU A 50 -20.87 13.58 -3.27
CA GLU A 50 -20.39 12.36 -2.61
C GLU A 50 -19.61 11.46 -3.58
N ILE A 51 -20.08 11.35 -4.82
CA ILE A 51 -19.42 10.60 -5.89
C ILE A 51 -18.06 11.24 -6.23
N GLN A 52 -18.03 12.57 -6.33
CA GLN A 52 -16.81 13.32 -6.61
C GLN A 52 -15.81 13.26 -5.45
N ALA A 53 -16.28 13.30 -4.20
CA ALA A 53 -15.43 13.14 -3.03
C ALA A 53 -14.75 11.76 -3.01
N LEU A 54 -15.52 10.69 -3.27
CA LEU A 54 -14.99 9.33 -3.35
C LEU A 54 -14.03 9.15 -4.52
N ALA A 55 -14.33 9.74 -5.69
CA ALA A 55 -13.43 9.74 -6.84
C ALA A 55 -12.08 10.39 -6.52
N LYS A 56 -12.12 11.52 -5.81
CA LYS A 56 -10.91 12.25 -5.41
C LYS A 56 -10.08 11.45 -4.39
N GLU A 57 -10.73 10.79 -3.44
CA GLU A 57 -10.06 9.92 -2.47
C GLU A 57 -9.39 8.73 -3.16
N LEU A 58 -10.09 8.08 -4.09
CA LEU A 58 -9.57 6.95 -4.85
C LEU A 58 -8.34 7.36 -5.67
N GLU A 59 -8.39 8.51 -6.35
CA GLU A 59 -7.25 9.03 -7.11
C GLU A 59 -6.07 9.43 -6.21
N ALA A 60 -6.34 9.99 -5.04
CA ALA A 60 -5.30 10.29 -4.05
C ALA A 60 -4.60 9.00 -3.57
N LEU A 61 -5.34 7.91 -3.36
CA LEU A 61 -4.77 6.62 -2.96
C LEU A 61 -3.99 5.97 -4.11
N ARG A 62 -4.51 6.01 -5.34
CA ARG A 62 -3.82 5.50 -6.54
C ARG A 62 -2.47 6.17 -6.78
N SER A 63 -2.38 7.47 -6.50
CA SER A 63 -1.13 8.22 -6.65
C SER A 63 -0.18 8.04 -5.46
N ALA A 64 -0.69 7.95 -4.23
CA ALA A 64 0.13 7.86 -3.03
C ALA A 64 0.72 6.46 -2.77
N ILE A 65 -0.06 5.38 -2.96
CA ILE A 65 0.37 4.00 -2.63
C ILE A 65 1.63 3.57 -3.41
N PRO A 66 1.78 3.84 -4.72
CA PRO A 66 2.99 3.51 -5.47
C PRO A 66 4.25 4.22 -4.99
N MET A 67 4.11 5.35 -4.27
CA MET A 67 5.25 6.10 -3.74
C MET A 67 5.80 5.52 -2.44
N ALA A 68 5.17 4.47 -1.89
CA ALA A 68 5.65 3.82 -0.67
C ALA A 68 7.04 3.19 -0.87
N THR A 69 7.95 3.44 0.08
CA THR A 69 9.32 2.93 0.04
C THR A 69 9.69 2.19 1.33
N PRO A 70 10.44 1.08 1.25
CA PRO A 70 10.86 0.35 2.44
C PRO A 70 11.94 1.11 3.19
N ARG A 71 11.80 1.23 4.51
CA ARG A 71 12.79 1.83 5.41
C ARG A 71 13.30 0.79 6.40
N LEU A 72 14.62 0.74 6.61
CA LEU A 72 15.21 -0.07 7.67
C LEU A 72 14.91 0.57 9.03
N ASP A 73 14.07 -0.08 9.83
CA ASP A 73 13.62 0.46 11.11
C ASP A 73 14.54 0.06 12.27
N ALA A 74 14.97 -1.21 12.29
CA ALA A 74 15.81 -1.74 13.37
C ALA A 74 16.80 -2.81 12.88
N VAL A 75 17.92 -2.93 13.60
CA VAL A 75 18.94 -3.97 13.38
C VAL A 75 19.29 -4.60 14.72
N ARG A 76 19.29 -5.94 14.77
CA ARG A 76 19.76 -6.71 15.91
C ARG A 76 21.04 -7.46 15.54
N PHE A 77 22.08 -7.27 16.32
CA PHE A 77 23.32 -8.04 16.17
C PHE A 77 23.21 -9.37 16.94
N ILE A 78 23.67 -10.45 16.31
CA ILE A 78 23.64 -11.79 16.88
C ILE A 78 25.03 -12.40 16.68
N CYS A 79 25.69 -12.80 17.77
CA CYS A 79 26.97 -13.49 17.76
C CYS A 79 26.81 -14.96 18.13
N SER A 80 27.62 -15.83 17.53
CA SER A 80 27.76 -17.20 18.01
C SER A 80 28.54 -17.22 19.34
N PRO A 81 28.27 -18.17 20.24
CA PRO A 81 29.02 -18.34 21.49
C PRO A 81 30.52 -18.56 21.25
N ASP A 82 30.88 -19.18 20.13
CA ASP A 82 32.28 -19.46 19.78
C ASP A 82 33.08 -18.20 19.47
N PHE A 83 32.43 -17.16 18.94
CA PHE A 83 33.05 -15.84 18.74
C PHE A 83 33.39 -15.16 20.06
N LEU A 84 32.55 -15.34 21.09
CA LEU A 84 32.79 -14.78 22.44
C LEU A 84 33.91 -15.50 23.20
N ARG A 85 34.30 -16.71 22.77
CA ARG A 85 35.40 -17.49 23.37
C ARG A 85 36.77 -17.19 22.75
N LEU A 86 36.81 -16.42 21.66
CA LEU A 86 38.03 -16.01 20.94
C LEU A 86 38.50 -14.60 21.32
N ALA A 87 37.79 -13.92 22.23
CA ALA A 87 38.10 -12.59 22.78
C ALA A 87 38.61 -12.71 24.22
#